data_AF-A0A9D8V4B3-F1
#
_entry.id   AF-A0A9D8V4B3-F1
#
_cell.length_a   1.000
_cell.length_b   1.000
_cell.length_c   1.000
_cell.angle_alpha   90.00
_cell.angle_beta   90.00
_cell.angle_gamma   90.00
#
_symmetry.space_group_name_H-M   'P 1'
#
loop_
_entity.id
_entity.type
_entity.pdbx_description
1 polymer ?
#
loop_
_entity_poly.entity_id
_entity_poly.type
_entity_poly.pdbx_seq_one_letter_code
_entity_poly.pdbx_strand_id
1 'polypeptide(L)'
;MSVPNLLSLSRTLMAAGMYWSVANSEWYIAVSILWVAIFTDVMDGYLARKQQTSSPIGGLFDHGSDAVFVTVTIAAHLHHDWAPVLLVFMIPAAFLQYMLDSHTLAGQPLRASSLGKYNGISYFVFAGFPIMQLTLGMTLIPFDWFIWFGWGLVLTTAISMLDRLITLLSQQNSDN
;
A
#
# COMPACT_ATOMS: atom_id res chain seq x y z
N MET A 1 -4.97 -12.61 -20.37
CA MET A 1 -4.39 -11.84 -19.25
C MET A 1 -2.89 -11.85 -19.42
N SER A 2 -2.20 -10.70 -19.27
CA SER A 2 -0.74 -10.64 -19.35
C SER A 2 -0.12 -11.27 -18.09
N VAL A 3 1.12 -11.76 -18.19
CA VAL A 3 1.83 -12.36 -17.04
C VAL A 3 1.96 -11.39 -15.85
N PRO A 4 2.24 -10.08 -16.03
CA PRO A 4 2.25 -9.10 -14.94
C PRO A 4 0.92 -9.04 -14.16
N ASN A 5 -0.23 -9.07 -14.86
CA ASN A 5 -1.53 -9.01 -14.18
C ASN A 5 -1.82 -10.26 -13.34
N LEU A 6 -1.26 -11.41 -13.70
CA LEU A 6 -1.39 -12.63 -12.90
C LEU A 6 -0.57 -12.54 -11.60
N LEU A 7 0.59 -11.88 -11.64
CA LEU A 7 1.42 -11.62 -10.46
C LEU A 7 0.73 -10.63 -9.50
N SER A 8 0.15 -9.54 -10.01
CA SER A 8 -0.65 -8.63 -9.19
C SER A 8 -1.88 -9.32 -8.59
N LEU A 9 -2.56 -10.21 -9.34
CA LEU A 9 -3.66 -11.01 -8.80
C LEU A 9 -3.18 -11.97 -7.69
N SER A 10 -1.98 -12.53 -7.83
CA SER A 10 -1.40 -13.40 -6.79
C SER A 10 -1.20 -12.66 -5.47
N ARG A 11 -0.80 -11.38 -5.48
CA ARG A 11 -0.70 -10.54 -4.27
C ARG A 11 -2.05 -10.37 -3.58
N THR A 12 -3.11 -10.13 -4.34
CA THR A 12 -4.47 -10.05 -3.80
C THR A 12 -4.90 -11.36 -3.13
N LEU A 13 -4.59 -12.51 -3.73
CA LEU A 13 -4.88 -13.82 -3.13
C LEU A 13 -4.04 -14.08 -1.88
N MET A 14 -2.74 -13.73 -1.94
CA MET A 14 -1.82 -13.83 -0.81
C MET A 14 -2.23 -12.95 0.38
N ALA A 15 -2.92 -11.83 0.14
CA ALA A 15 -3.40 -10.94 1.20
C ALA A 15 -4.31 -11.67 2.22
N ALA A 16 -5.19 -12.56 1.76
CA ALA A 16 -6.03 -13.36 2.65
C ALA A 16 -5.19 -14.32 3.54
N GLY A 17 -4.20 -14.98 2.93
CA GLY A 17 -3.25 -15.83 3.66
C GLY A 17 -2.40 -15.03 4.66
N MET A 18 -1.98 -13.83 4.29
CA MET A 18 -1.25 -12.91 5.15
C MET A 18 -2.10 -12.52 6.37
N TYR A 19 -3.35 -12.14 6.17
CA TYR A 19 -4.27 -11.80 7.26
C TYR A 19 -4.43 -12.96 8.24
N TRP A 20 -4.73 -14.15 7.71
CA TRP A 20 -4.89 -15.35 8.54
C TRP A 20 -3.61 -15.66 9.32
N SER A 21 -2.44 -15.56 8.69
CA SER A 21 -1.16 -15.87 9.32
C SER A 21 -0.86 -14.90 10.47
N VAL A 22 -1.02 -13.59 10.24
CA VAL A 22 -0.78 -12.56 11.26
C VAL A 22 -1.80 -12.67 12.40
N ALA A 23 -3.08 -12.90 12.09
CA ALA A 23 -4.12 -13.05 13.11
C ALA A 23 -3.90 -14.27 14.02
N ASN A 24 -3.33 -15.37 13.49
CA ASN A 24 -3.04 -16.58 14.25
C ASN A 24 -1.59 -16.63 14.79
N SER A 25 -0.82 -15.55 14.66
CA SER A 25 0.59 -15.49 15.08
C SER A 25 1.52 -16.49 14.38
N GLU A 26 1.19 -16.89 13.16
CA GLU A 26 2.00 -17.77 12.30
C GLU A 26 3.08 -16.96 11.56
N TRP A 27 4.06 -16.45 12.32
CA TRP A 27 5.04 -15.47 11.83
C TRP A 27 5.93 -15.98 10.69
N TYR A 28 6.32 -17.26 10.72
CA TYR A 28 7.11 -17.87 9.64
C TYR A 28 6.32 -17.99 8.33
N ILE A 29 5.00 -18.19 8.40
CA ILE A 29 4.14 -18.19 7.21
C ILE A 29 3.97 -16.76 6.72
N ALA A 30 3.66 -15.82 7.62
CA ALA A 30 3.51 -14.40 7.30
C ALA A 30 4.77 -13.83 6.61
N VAL A 31 5.97 -14.10 7.14
CA VAL A 31 7.22 -13.63 6.52
C VAL A 31 7.46 -14.27 5.15
N SER A 32 7.10 -15.55 4.99
CA SER A 32 7.24 -16.24 3.70
C SER A 32 6.35 -15.61 2.64
N ILE A 33 5.08 -15.31 3.01
CA ILE A 33 4.16 -14.60 2.13
C ILE A 33 4.68 -13.19 1.82
N LEU A 34 5.21 -12.47 2.81
CA LEU A 34 5.80 -11.13 2.61
C LEU A 34 6.93 -11.15 1.58
N TRP A 35 7.87 -12.09 1.70
CA TRP A 35 8.98 -12.23 0.77
C TRP A 35 8.52 -12.62 -0.64
N VAL A 36 7.56 -13.53 -0.75
CA VAL A 36 6.99 -13.91 -2.06
C VAL A 36 6.30 -12.71 -2.69
N ALA A 37 5.50 -11.95 -1.94
CA ALA A 37 4.82 -10.75 -2.43
C ALA A 37 5.80 -9.71 -2.97
N ILE A 38 6.86 -9.39 -2.20
CA ILE A 38 7.93 -8.47 -2.63
C ILE A 38 8.63 -8.99 -3.89
N PHE A 39 8.93 -10.29 -3.95
CA PHE A 39 9.57 -10.87 -5.11
C PHE A 39 8.68 -10.80 -6.36
N THR A 40 7.38 -11.09 -6.22
CA THR A 40 6.42 -11.03 -7.34
C THR A 40 6.25 -9.62 -7.89
N ASP A 41 6.24 -8.60 -7.03
CA ASP A 41 6.20 -7.18 -7.41
C ASP A 41 7.46 -6.77 -8.22
N VAL A 42 8.65 -7.11 -7.72
CA VAL A 42 9.89 -6.83 -8.46
C VAL A 42 9.90 -7.53 -9.83
N MET A 43 9.38 -8.77 -9.89
CA MET A 43 9.31 -9.55 -11.13
C MET A 43 8.31 -8.97 -12.13
N ASP A 44 7.13 -8.52 -11.71
CA ASP A 44 6.14 -7.97 -12.65
C ASP A 44 6.62 -6.68 -13.32
N GLY A 45 7.27 -5.79 -12.56
CA GLY A 45 7.86 -4.55 -13.06
C GLY A 45 9.03 -4.84 -14.00
N TYR A 46 9.87 -5.82 -13.67
CA TYR A 46 10.93 -6.29 -14.58
C TYR A 46 10.35 -6.83 -15.89
N LEU A 47 9.32 -7.68 -15.80
CA LEU A 47 8.74 -8.34 -16.96
C LEU A 47 7.98 -7.36 -17.86
N ALA A 48 7.23 -6.42 -17.28
CA ALA A 48 6.53 -5.37 -18.01
C ALA A 48 7.49 -4.47 -18.80
N ARG A 49 8.64 -4.11 -18.21
CA ARG A 49 9.71 -3.36 -18.90
C ARG A 49 10.34 -4.18 -20.03
N LYS A 50 10.64 -5.45 -19.77
CA LYS A 50 11.26 -6.35 -20.75
C LYS A 50 10.36 -6.65 -21.94
N GLN A 51 9.05 -6.79 -21.71
CA GLN A 51 8.07 -7.13 -22.74
C GLN A 51 7.47 -5.90 -23.45
N GLN A 52 7.82 -4.68 -23.03
CA GLN A 52 7.21 -3.42 -23.52
C GLN A 52 5.67 -3.41 -23.39
N THR A 53 5.13 -4.17 -22.43
CA THR A 53 3.68 -4.30 -22.19
C THR A 53 3.18 -3.37 -21.08
N SER A 54 3.95 -2.32 -20.73
CA SER A 54 3.53 -1.33 -19.76
C SER A 54 2.31 -0.58 -20.29
N SER A 55 1.18 -0.67 -19.59
CA SER A 55 -0.05 0.06 -19.91
C SER A 55 -0.54 0.83 -18.68
N PRO A 56 -1.25 1.96 -18.85
CA PRO A 56 -1.81 2.72 -17.73
C PRO A 56 -2.74 1.86 -16.85
N ILE A 57 -3.56 1.02 -17.48
CA ILE A 57 -4.48 0.09 -16.78
C ILE A 57 -3.69 -0.98 -16.01
N GLY A 58 -2.62 -1.52 -16.59
CA GLY A 58 -1.75 -2.48 -15.92
C GLY A 58 -1.06 -1.88 -14.69
N GLY A 59 -0.55 -0.65 -14.80
CA GLY A 59 0.04 0.07 -13.67
C GLY A 59 -0.98 0.37 -12.56
N LEU A 60 -2.22 0.70 -12.91
CA LEU A 60 -3.27 0.88 -11.92
C LEU A 60 -3.61 -0.42 -11.18
N PHE A 61 -3.69 -1.53 -11.90
CA PHE A 61 -3.96 -2.84 -11.32
C PHE A 61 -2.84 -3.29 -10.36
N ASP A 62 -1.60 -3.02 -10.75
CA ASP A 62 -0.40 -3.23 -9.94
C ASP A 62 -0.46 -2.46 -8.61
N HIS A 63 -0.61 -1.14 -8.67
CA HIS A 63 -0.70 -0.29 -7.47
C HIS A 63 -1.94 -0.61 -6.61
N GLY A 64 -3.04 -1.05 -7.25
CA GLY A 64 -4.24 -1.49 -6.55
C GLY A 64 -4.01 -2.78 -5.77
N SER A 65 -3.30 -3.75 -6.34
CA SER A 65 -2.95 -5.00 -5.64
C SER A 65 -2.06 -4.76 -4.43
N ASP A 66 -1.13 -3.80 -4.53
CA ASP A 66 -0.31 -3.36 -3.40
C ASP A 66 -1.11 -2.69 -2.30
N ALA A 67 -1.99 -1.75 -2.67
CA ALA A 67 -2.87 -1.09 -1.72
C ALA A 67 -3.73 -2.12 -0.96
N VAL A 68 -4.26 -3.13 -1.65
CA VAL A 68 -5.01 -4.23 -1.02
C VAL A 68 -4.13 -5.04 -0.08
N PHE A 69 -2.97 -5.52 -0.55
CA PHE A 69 -2.08 -6.35 0.25
C PHE A 69 -1.65 -5.66 1.54
N VAL A 70 -1.23 -4.40 1.45
CA VAL A 70 -0.82 -3.58 2.60
C VAL A 70 -1.99 -3.29 3.53
N THR A 71 -3.15 -2.90 2.99
CA THR A 71 -4.35 -2.63 3.81
C THR A 71 -4.76 -3.85 4.60
N VAL A 72 -4.79 -5.03 3.97
CA VAL A 72 -5.15 -6.29 4.62
C VAL A 72 -4.11 -6.71 5.65
N THR A 73 -2.83 -6.53 5.37
CA THR A 73 -1.76 -6.80 6.34
C THR A 73 -1.90 -5.91 7.57
N ILE A 74 -2.10 -4.61 7.39
CA ILE A 74 -2.32 -3.65 8.49
C ILE A 74 -3.64 -3.93 9.22
N ALA A 75 -4.69 -4.37 8.52
CA ALA A 75 -5.92 -4.80 9.16
C ALA A 75 -5.71 -6.01 10.08
N ALA A 76 -4.78 -6.91 9.74
CA ALA A 76 -4.44 -8.02 10.61
C ALA A 76 -3.69 -7.59 11.88
N HIS A 77 -2.95 -6.47 11.83
CA HIS A 77 -2.29 -5.87 12.99
C HIS A 77 -3.29 -5.36 14.04
N LEU A 78 -4.57 -5.17 13.68
CA LEU A 78 -5.63 -4.81 14.63
C LEU A 78 -5.87 -5.88 15.69
N HIS A 79 -5.61 -7.17 15.39
CA HIS A 79 -5.73 -8.26 16.38
C HIS A 79 -4.72 -8.17 17.51
N HIS A 80 -3.67 -7.37 17.32
CA HIS A 80 -2.58 -7.18 18.27
C HIS A 80 -2.49 -5.74 18.78
N ASP A 81 -3.49 -4.89 18.48
CA ASP A 81 -3.53 -3.46 18.83
C ASP A 81 -2.34 -2.62 18.31
N TRP A 82 -1.65 -3.08 17.27
CA TRP A 82 -0.47 -2.38 16.71
C TRP A 82 -0.81 -1.29 15.71
N ALA A 83 -2.06 -1.22 15.23
CA ALA A 83 -2.48 -0.26 14.22
C ALA A 83 -3.80 0.42 14.60
N PRO A 84 -3.98 1.71 14.28
CA PRO A 84 -5.28 2.34 14.48
C PRO A 84 -6.23 1.91 13.37
N VAL A 85 -7.47 1.57 13.75
CA VAL A 85 -8.54 1.17 12.82
C VAL A 85 -8.73 2.19 11.70
N LEU A 86 -8.57 3.49 12.00
CA LEU A 86 -8.70 4.56 11.01
C LEU A 86 -7.69 4.41 9.85
N LEU A 87 -6.47 3.95 10.10
CA LEU A 87 -5.46 3.78 9.04
C LEU A 87 -5.91 2.76 7.99
N VAL A 88 -6.59 1.69 8.41
CA VAL A 88 -7.13 0.64 7.52
C VAL A 88 -8.13 1.20 6.52
N PHE A 89 -8.92 2.21 6.91
CA PHE A 89 -9.86 2.88 6.01
C PHE A 89 -9.20 3.99 5.19
N MET A 90 -8.19 4.67 5.74
CA MET A 90 -7.52 5.78 5.07
C MET A 90 -6.64 5.35 3.90
N ILE A 91 -5.97 4.19 3.97
CA ILE A 91 -5.13 3.69 2.87
C ILE A 91 -5.96 3.48 1.58
N PRO A 92 -7.05 2.70 1.57
CA PRO A 92 -7.86 2.53 0.37
C PRO A 92 -8.54 3.84 -0.05
N ALA A 93 -8.95 4.70 0.89
CA ALA A 93 -9.51 6.02 0.54
C ALA A 93 -8.48 6.92 -0.17
N ALA A 94 -7.24 6.96 0.32
CA ALA A 94 -6.15 7.71 -0.29
C ALA A 94 -5.78 7.15 -1.68
N PHE A 95 -5.79 5.83 -1.82
CA PHE A 95 -5.57 5.17 -3.11
C PHE A 95 -6.70 5.45 -4.11
N LEU A 96 -7.97 5.37 -3.68
CA LEU A 96 -9.12 5.70 -4.51
C LEU A 96 -9.11 7.15 -4.94
N GLN A 97 -8.78 8.09 -4.05
CA GLN A 97 -8.61 9.49 -4.41
C GLN A 97 -7.50 9.63 -5.48
N TYR A 98 -6.33 9.05 -5.25
CA TYR A 98 -5.24 9.03 -6.23
C TYR A 98 -5.68 8.49 -7.60
N MET A 99 -6.47 7.41 -7.62
CA MET A 99 -7.01 6.83 -8.84
C MET A 99 -8.04 7.75 -9.53
N LEU A 100 -8.96 8.37 -8.77
CA LEU A 100 -9.97 9.27 -9.35
C LEU A 100 -9.31 10.52 -9.92
N ASP A 101 -8.35 11.09 -9.19
CA ASP A 101 -7.52 12.19 -9.67
C ASP A 101 -6.79 11.79 -10.97
N SER A 102 -6.37 10.53 -11.08
CA SER A 102 -5.73 9.98 -12.27
C SER A 102 -6.63 9.90 -13.51
N HIS A 103 -7.92 9.63 -13.32
CA HIS A 103 -8.88 9.52 -14.41
C HIS A 103 -9.47 10.87 -14.83
N THR A 104 -9.61 11.82 -13.89
CA THR A 104 -10.12 13.16 -14.18
C THR A 104 -9.09 14.06 -14.86
N LEU A 105 -7.79 13.82 -14.66
CA LEU A 105 -6.69 14.52 -15.31
C LEU A 105 -6.32 13.93 -16.69
N ALA A 106 -7.33 13.68 -17.54
CA ALA A 106 -7.22 13.14 -18.89
C ALA A 106 -6.45 14.07 -19.88
N GLY A 107 -5.16 14.29 -19.62
CA GLY A 107 -4.24 15.04 -20.48
C GLY A 107 -3.01 15.64 -19.78
N GLN A 108 -2.97 15.71 -18.44
CA GLN A 108 -1.83 16.26 -17.69
C GLN A 108 -1.13 15.17 -16.88
N PRO A 109 0.22 15.16 -16.80
CA PRO A 109 0.95 14.17 -16.02
C PRO A 109 0.63 14.33 -14.54
N LEU A 110 0.00 13.29 -13.99
CA LEU A 110 -0.34 13.18 -12.58
C LEU A 110 0.89 13.36 -11.70
N ARG A 111 0.80 14.33 -10.78
CA ARG A 111 1.77 14.45 -9.70
C ARG A 111 1.16 13.85 -8.44
N ALA A 112 1.61 12.66 -8.08
CA ALA A 112 1.52 12.22 -6.71
C ALA A 112 2.17 13.32 -5.83
N SER A 113 1.49 13.76 -4.77
CA SER A 113 2.15 14.60 -3.78
C SER A 113 3.35 13.84 -3.24
N SER A 114 4.49 14.51 -3.07
CA SER A 114 5.72 13.85 -2.56
C SER A 114 5.41 13.08 -1.27
N LEU A 115 4.56 13.66 -0.41
CA LEU A 115 4.09 13.03 0.82
C LEU A 115 3.28 11.75 0.58
N GLY A 116 2.38 11.73 -0.42
CA GLY A 116 1.61 10.53 -0.77
C GLY A 116 2.50 9.36 -1.23
N LYS A 117 3.56 9.64 -2.00
CA LYS A 117 4.56 8.63 -2.38
C LYS A 117 5.28 8.05 -1.17
N TYR A 118 5.74 8.91 -0.25
CA TYR A 118 6.41 8.45 0.98
C TYR A 118 5.47 7.72 1.94
N ASN A 119 4.18 8.08 1.98
CA ASN A 119 3.18 7.35 2.74
C ASN A 119 3.02 5.92 2.20
N GLY A 120 2.94 5.74 0.88
CA GLY A 120 2.89 4.41 0.27
C GLY A 120 4.03 3.50 0.73
N ILE A 121 5.28 3.99 0.66
CA ILE A 121 6.46 3.25 1.14
C ILE A 121 6.36 2.98 2.64
N SER A 122 5.97 3.99 3.42
CA SER A 122 5.87 3.87 4.88
C SER A 122 4.81 2.84 5.29
N TYR A 123 3.72 2.68 4.54
CA TYR A 123 2.73 1.65 4.84
C TYR A 123 3.30 0.24 4.68
N PHE A 124 4.11 -0.01 3.64
CA PHE A 124 4.79 -1.30 3.48
C PHE A 124 5.76 -1.59 4.61
N VAL A 125 6.57 -0.58 4.99
CA VAL A 125 7.49 -0.72 6.12
C VAL A 125 6.72 -1.02 7.39
N PHE A 126 5.65 -0.26 7.66
CA PHE A 126 4.80 -0.46 8.83
C PHE A 126 4.12 -1.84 8.85
N ALA A 127 3.66 -2.33 7.70
CA ALA A 127 3.02 -3.63 7.56
C ALA A 127 4.01 -4.80 7.78
N GLY A 128 5.25 -4.68 7.29
CA GLY A 128 6.23 -5.76 7.33
C GLY A 128 7.11 -5.80 8.59
N PHE A 129 7.40 -4.65 9.18
CA PHE A 129 8.40 -4.54 10.24
C PHE A 129 8.03 -5.32 11.53
N PRO A 130 6.78 -5.25 12.06
CA PRO A 130 6.37 -6.07 13.20
C PRO A 130 6.53 -7.58 12.94
N ILE A 131 6.13 -8.03 11.75
CA ILE A 131 6.24 -9.44 11.31
C ILE A 131 7.71 -9.89 11.31
N MET A 132 8.61 -9.05 10.76
CA MET A 132 10.04 -9.33 10.73
C MET A 132 10.65 -9.45 12.13
N GLN A 133 10.31 -8.54 13.03
CA GLN A 133 10.80 -8.57 14.43
C GLN A 133 10.43 -9.88 15.13
N LEU A 134 9.16 -10.29 15.00
CA LEU A 134 8.64 -11.51 15.63
C LEU A 134 9.29 -12.76 15.05
N THR A 135 9.43 -12.81 13.72
CA THR A 135 10.08 -13.93 13.02
C THR A 135 11.53 -14.08 13.43
N LEU A 136 12.27 -12.98 13.55
CA LEU A 136 13.69 -12.99 13.94
C LEU A 136 13.90 -13.18 15.45
N GLY A 137 12.84 -13.11 16.25
CA GLY A 137 12.94 -13.12 17.71
C GLY A 137 13.67 -11.88 18.26
N MET A 138 13.66 -10.77 17.52
CA MET A 138 14.37 -9.53 17.87
C MET A 138 13.39 -8.36 17.97
N THR A 139 13.35 -7.70 19.12
CA THR A 139 12.53 -6.49 19.34
C THR A 139 13.41 -5.25 19.25
N LEU A 140 13.47 -4.63 18.08
CA LEU A 140 14.18 -3.36 17.83
C LEU A 140 13.34 -2.15 18.25
N ILE A 141 12.04 -2.24 18.01
CA ILE A 141 11.01 -1.25 18.34
C ILE A 141 10.00 -1.94 19.26
N PRO A 142 9.75 -1.39 20.46
CA PRO A 142 8.71 -1.90 21.36
C PRO A 142 7.34 -1.88 20.68
N PHE A 143 6.54 -2.94 20.84
CA PHE A 143 5.28 -3.09 20.09
C PHE A 143 4.25 -1.97 20.38
N ASP A 144 4.25 -1.44 21.61
CA ASP A 144 3.39 -0.32 22.01
C ASP A 144 3.66 0.98 21.24
N TRP A 145 4.77 1.07 20.48
CA TRP A 145 5.08 2.23 19.66
C TRP A 145 4.40 2.17 18.28
N PHE A 146 4.01 0.99 17.78
CA PHE A 146 3.40 0.88 16.45
C PHE A 146 2.07 1.62 16.37
N ILE A 147 1.27 1.64 17.45
CA ILE A 147 0.02 2.41 17.46
C ILE A 147 0.27 3.90 17.19
N TRP A 148 1.35 4.46 17.75
CA TRP A 148 1.73 5.86 17.56
C TRP A 148 2.28 6.13 16.17
N PHE A 149 3.10 5.23 15.62
CA PHE A 149 3.52 5.31 14.22
C PHE A 149 2.33 5.22 13.28
N GLY A 150 1.35 4.37 13.57
CA GLY A 150 0.10 4.27 12.83
C GLY A 150 -0.70 5.57 12.86
N TRP A 151 -0.79 6.25 14.00
CA TRP A 151 -1.41 7.58 14.09
C TRP A 151 -0.61 8.66 13.34
N GLY A 152 0.71 8.58 13.34
CA GLY A 152 1.57 9.41 12.49
C GLY A 152 1.22 9.23 11.01
N LEU A 153 1.07 7.98 10.57
CA LEU A 153 0.67 7.66 9.20
C LEU A 153 -0.74 8.14 8.87
N VAL A 154 -1.70 8.03 9.79
CA VAL A 154 -3.05 8.62 9.63
C VAL A 154 -2.92 10.13 9.33
N LEU A 155 -2.15 10.85 10.14
CA LEU A 155 -1.97 12.30 9.99
C LEU A 155 -1.29 12.66 8.65
N THR A 156 -0.19 11.99 8.30
CA THR A 156 0.50 12.28 7.02
C THR A 156 -0.36 11.88 5.82
N THR A 157 -1.19 10.84 5.95
CA THR A 157 -2.16 10.44 4.92
C THR A 157 -3.19 11.54 4.72
N ALA A 158 -3.81 12.04 5.80
CA ALA A 158 -4.80 13.11 5.74
C ALA A 158 -4.21 14.37 5.07
N ILE A 159 -3.01 14.79 5.49
CA ILE A 159 -2.32 15.93 4.89
C ILE A 159 -2.09 15.70 3.40
N SER A 160 -1.63 14.51 3.00
CA SER A 160 -1.39 14.20 1.59
C SER A 160 -2.67 14.20 0.74
N MET A 161 -3.81 13.80 1.32
CA MET A 161 -5.12 13.80 0.66
C MET A 161 -5.66 15.23 0.50
N LEU A 162 -5.51 16.06 1.53
CA LEU A 162 -5.92 17.47 1.51
C LEU A 162 -5.09 18.27 0.50
N ASP A 163 -3.77 18.07 0.48
CA ASP A 163 -2.86 18.72 -0.48
C ASP A 163 -3.28 18.43 -1.94
N ARG A 164 -3.60 17.16 -2.25
CA ARG A 164 -4.13 16.79 -3.57
C ARG A 164 -5.48 17.46 -3.85
N LEU A 165 -6.40 17.45 -2.90
CA LEU A 165 -7.72 18.05 -3.08
C LEU A 165 -7.64 19.56 -3.35
N ILE A 166 -6.83 20.29 -2.58
CA ILE A 166 -6.63 21.74 -2.76
C ILE A 166 -6.03 22.02 -4.15
N THR A 167 -5.08 21.19 -4.57
CA THR A 167 -4.43 21.33 -5.89
C THR A 167 -5.44 21.17 -7.02
N LEU A 168 -6.34 20.18 -6.94
CA LEU A 168 -7.38 19.95 -7.94
C LEU A 168 -8.39 21.10 -8.03
N LEU A 169 -8.85 21.60 -6.88
CA LEU A 169 -9.78 22.73 -6.83
C LEU A 169 -9.15 24.01 -7.40
N SER A 170 -7.86 24.21 -7.17
CA SER A 170 -7.12 25.36 -7.69
C SER A 170 -6.99 25.33 -9.22
N GLN A 171 -6.83 24.13 -9.80
CA GLN A 171 -6.80 23.95 -11.26
C GLN A 171 -8.16 24.23 -11.90
N GLN A 172 -9.25 23.69 -11.34
CA GLN A 172 -10.61 23.95 -11.85
C GLN A 172 -10.99 25.43 -11.84
N ASN A 173 -10.54 26.19 -10.84
CA ASN A 173 -10.77 27.64 -10.77
C ASN A 173 -9.94 28.44 -11.78
N SER A 174 -8.85 27.89 -12.30
CA SER A 174 -7.99 28.57 -13.28
C SER A 174 -8.47 28.37 -14.72
N ASP A 175 -9.25 27.31 -14.98
CA ASP A 175 -9.80 26.97 -16.29
C ASP A 175 -11.20 27.59 -16.55
N ASN A 176 -11.78 28.28 -15.56
CA ASN A 176 -13.06 29.03 -15.64
C ASN A 176 -12.82 30.53 -15.81
#